data_AF-A0A974XH00-F1
#
_entry.id   AF-A0A974XH00-F1
#
_cell.length_a   1.000
_cell.length_b   1.000
_cell.length_c   1.000
_cell.angle_alpha   90.00
_cell.angle_beta   90.00
_cell.angle_gamma   90.00
#
_symmetry.space_group_name_H-M   'P 1'
#
loop_
_entity.id
_entity.type
_entity.pdbx_description
1 polymer ?
#
loop_
_entity_poly.entity_id
_entity_poly.type
_entity_poly.pdbx_seq_one_letter_code
_entity_poly.pdbx_strand_id
1 'polypeptide(L)'
;MVITLLLVVGFLIVGCSGGGGNDTAEGDLELTLEELAQYNGKDGNPAYVAVDGVVYDVSESSRWADGEHNGFEAGNDLTEEIKNVSPHGTSTLSRMPVVGKIVE
;
A
#
# COMPACT_ATOMS: atom_id res chain seq x y z
N MET A 1 -49.95 -20.97 -30.81
CA MET A 1 -49.29 -22.27 -30.64
C MET A 1 -47.81 -22.05 -30.95
N VAL A 2 -47.05 -21.65 -29.92
CA VAL A 2 -46.06 -22.50 -29.23
C VAL A 2 -45.00 -23.00 -30.21
N ILE A 3 -43.85 -22.32 -30.26
CA ILE A 3 -42.53 -22.97 -30.24
C ILE A 3 -41.60 -22.02 -29.48
N THR A 4 -41.29 -22.46 -28.28
CA THR A 4 -40.29 -21.96 -27.35
C THR A 4 -38.92 -22.30 -27.92
N LEU A 5 -38.04 -21.33 -28.11
CA LEU A 5 -36.60 -21.61 -28.17
C LEU A 5 -35.87 -20.57 -27.33
N LEU A 6 -36.00 -20.79 -26.03
CA LEU A 6 -35.21 -20.18 -24.97
C LEU A 6 -33.75 -20.60 -25.23
N LEU A 7 -32.92 -19.67 -25.75
CA LEU A 7 -31.47 -19.85 -25.88
C LEU A 7 -30.81 -19.74 -24.49
N VAL A 8 -31.06 -20.72 -23.64
CA VAL A 8 -30.28 -20.91 -22.41
C VAL A 8 -29.15 -21.87 -22.75
N VAL A 9 -28.16 -21.36 -23.48
CA VAL A 9 -26.83 -21.98 -23.42
C VAL A 9 -26.21 -21.44 -22.16
N GLY A 10 -26.41 -22.18 -21.07
CA GLY A 10 -25.65 -22.04 -19.86
C GLY A 10 -24.19 -22.31 -20.17
N PHE A 11 -23.44 -21.26 -20.48
CA PHE A 11 -21.99 -21.30 -20.41
C PHE A 11 -21.64 -21.07 -18.94
N LEU A 12 -21.63 -22.17 -18.19
CA LEU A 12 -20.98 -22.26 -16.89
C LEU A 12 -19.48 -22.08 -17.12
N ILE A 13 -19.04 -20.84 -17.33
CA ILE A 13 -17.65 -20.49 -17.03
C ILE A 13 -17.64 -20.19 -15.55
N VAL A 14 -17.48 -21.25 -14.76
CA VAL A 14 -16.75 -21.13 -13.50
C VAL A 14 -15.32 -20.77 -13.88
N GLY A 15 -15.11 -19.48 -14.14
CA GLY A 15 -13.80 -18.89 -14.01
C GLY A 15 -13.62 -18.64 -12.52
N CYS A 16 -13.03 -19.61 -11.81
CA CYS A 16 -12.27 -19.25 -10.63
C CYS A 16 -11.08 -18.44 -11.15
N SER A 17 -11.29 -17.14 -11.38
CA SER A 17 -10.18 -16.22 -11.39
C SER A 17 -9.66 -16.25 -9.96
N GLY A 18 -8.58 -17.00 -9.75
CA GLY A 18 -7.73 -16.87 -8.58
C GLY A 18 -7.11 -15.48 -8.60
N GLY A 19 -7.94 -14.46 -8.47
CA GLY A 19 -7.53 -13.19 -7.92
C GLY A 19 -7.53 -13.40 -6.44
N GLY A 20 -6.38 -13.84 -5.91
CA GLY A 20 -6.00 -13.45 -4.56
C GLY A 20 -5.85 -11.93 -4.56
N GLY A 21 -6.99 -11.24 -4.63
CA GLY A 21 -7.12 -9.88 -4.15
C GLY A 21 -6.84 -10.00 -2.67
N ASN A 22 -5.60 -9.71 -2.31
CA ASN A 22 -5.28 -9.45 -0.92
C ASN A 22 -5.92 -8.11 -0.62
N ASP A 23 -7.21 -8.14 -0.31
CA ASP A 23 -7.96 -7.06 0.32
C ASP A 23 -7.45 -6.85 1.75
N THR A 24 -6.14 -6.85 1.95
CA THR A 24 -5.50 -6.55 3.24
C THR A 24 -5.32 -5.04 3.32
N ALA A 25 -6.46 -4.36 3.48
CA ALA A 25 -6.48 -3.35 4.50
C ALA A 25 -6.23 -4.08 5.84
N GLU A 26 -5.31 -3.54 6.64
CA GLU A 26 -4.89 -3.95 7.99
C GLU A 26 -3.60 -4.80 8.06
N GLY A 27 -2.45 -4.10 8.17
CA GLY A 27 -1.37 -4.42 9.11
C GLY A 27 -0.45 -5.64 8.93
N ASP A 28 -0.56 -6.46 7.89
CA ASP A 28 0.15 -7.75 7.82
C ASP A 28 1.42 -7.81 6.93
N LEU A 29 1.83 -6.70 6.29
CA LEU A 29 3.04 -6.75 5.45
C LEU A 29 4.30 -6.93 6.31
N GLU A 30 5.13 -7.91 5.95
CA GLU A 30 6.48 -8.09 6.46
C GLU A 30 7.44 -7.77 5.33
N LEU A 31 8.24 -6.71 5.49
CA LEU A 31 9.14 -6.23 4.45
C LEU A 31 10.57 -6.13 4.96
N THR A 32 11.54 -6.50 4.14
CA THR A 32 12.92 -5.99 4.29
C THR A 32 12.99 -4.53 3.87
N LEU A 33 14.07 -3.82 4.22
CA LEU A 33 14.30 -2.47 3.72
C LEU A 33 14.45 -2.43 2.18
N GLU A 34 14.98 -3.49 1.58
CA GLU A 34 15.13 -3.60 0.12
C GLU A 34 13.77 -3.73 -0.58
N GLU A 35 12.84 -4.48 0.02
CA GLU A 35 11.46 -4.58 -0.47
C GLU A 35 10.69 -3.28 -0.24
N LEU A 36 10.90 -2.61 0.90
CA LEU A 36 10.31 -1.29 1.17
C LEU A 36 10.67 -0.29 0.06
N ALA A 37 11.90 -0.33 -0.47
CA ALA A 37 12.35 0.59 -1.52
C ALA A 37 11.52 0.52 -2.82
N GLN A 38 10.74 -0.53 -3.03
CA GLN A 38 9.82 -0.64 -4.17
C GLN A 38 8.52 0.17 -3.98
N TYR A 39 8.17 0.50 -2.73
CA TYR A 39 6.98 1.27 -2.35
C TYR A 39 7.31 2.77 -2.28
N ASN A 40 7.80 3.30 -3.39
CA ASN A 40 8.37 4.64 -3.49
C ASN A 40 7.37 5.72 -3.97
N GLY A 41 6.10 5.38 -4.19
CA GLY A 41 5.09 6.33 -4.68
C GLY A 41 5.23 6.74 -6.15
N LYS A 42 6.12 6.10 -6.91
CA LYS A 42 6.43 6.41 -8.32
C LYS A 42 5.90 5.29 -9.23
N ASP A 43 5.64 5.63 -10.49
CA ASP A 43 5.17 4.69 -11.52
C ASP A 43 3.90 3.88 -11.14
N GLY A 44 3.04 4.47 -10.29
CA GLY A 44 1.80 3.85 -9.81
C GLY A 44 1.99 2.90 -8.62
N ASN A 45 3.21 2.78 -8.09
CA ASN A 45 3.45 2.05 -6.84
C ASN A 45 2.92 2.84 -5.63
N PRO A 46 2.52 2.16 -4.54
CA PRO A 46 2.20 2.83 -3.28
C PRO A 46 3.41 3.58 -2.73
N ALA A 47 3.17 4.59 -1.90
CA ALA A 47 4.20 5.32 -1.16
C ALA A 47 4.19 4.89 0.31
N TYR A 48 5.18 4.11 0.75
CA TYR A 48 5.30 3.66 2.14
C TYR A 48 6.55 4.22 2.80
N VAL A 49 6.52 4.40 4.11
CA VAL A 49 7.69 4.77 4.91
C VAL A 49 7.78 3.88 6.15
N ALA A 50 8.99 3.53 6.55
CA ALA A 50 9.21 2.87 7.84
C ALA A 50 9.58 3.89 8.92
N VAL A 51 9.02 3.73 10.11
CA VAL A 51 9.43 4.45 11.32
C VAL A 51 9.39 3.48 12.49
N ASP A 52 10.52 3.33 13.18
CA ASP A 52 10.72 2.38 14.28
C ASP A 52 10.31 0.95 13.89
N GLY A 53 10.62 0.56 12.66
CA GLY A 53 10.27 -0.74 12.10
C GLY A 53 8.78 -0.93 11.78
N VAL A 54 7.93 0.10 11.90
CA VAL A 54 6.52 0.05 11.47
C VAL A 54 6.38 0.71 10.11
N VAL A 55 5.68 0.06 9.19
CA VAL A 55 5.45 0.56 7.83
C VAL A 55 4.10 1.28 7.76
N TYR A 56 4.15 2.55 7.35
CA TYR A 56 2.99 3.43 7.21
C TYR A 56 2.71 3.72 5.75
N ASP A 57 1.43 3.68 5.37
CA ASP A 57 0.97 4.11 4.06
C ASP A 57 0.79 5.64 4.03
N VAL A 58 1.53 6.30 3.14
CA VAL A 58 1.44 7.75 2.92
C VAL A 58 0.90 8.10 1.53
N SER A 59 0.44 7.11 0.75
CA SER A 59 0.01 7.24 -0.66
C SER A 59 -1.12 8.26 -0.84
N GLU A 60 -2.08 8.29 0.10
CA GLU A 60 -3.22 9.21 0.05
C GLU A 60 -2.89 10.61 0.61
N SER A 61 -1.65 10.82 1.08
CA SER A 61 -1.22 12.11 1.60
C SER A 61 -0.79 13.04 0.47
N SER A 62 -1.50 14.16 0.29
CA SER A 62 -1.08 15.21 -0.65
C SER A 62 0.28 15.84 -0.36
N ARG A 63 0.85 15.57 0.82
CA ARG A 63 2.20 16.01 1.21
C ARG A 63 3.31 15.12 0.64
N TRP A 64 2.97 13.91 0.21
CA TRP A 64 3.84 12.88 -0.33
C TRP A 64 3.57 12.65 -1.82
N ALA A 65 3.17 13.70 -2.54
CA ALA A 65 2.96 13.63 -3.98
C ALA A 65 4.25 13.16 -4.67
N ASP A 66 4.10 12.26 -5.65
CA ASP A 66 5.22 11.60 -6.35
C ASP A 66 6.21 10.87 -5.42
N GLY A 67 5.75 10.50 -4.22
CA GLY A 67 6.57 9.80 -3.22
C GLY A 67 7.54 10.70 -2.47
N GLU A 68 7.42 12.03 -2.55
CA GLU A 68 8.40 12.96 -1.99
C GLU A 68 7.77 13.92 -0.97
N HIS A 69 8.47 14.15 0.14
CA HIS A 69 8.10 15.17 1.11
C HIS A 69 9.33 15.86 1.71
N ASN A 70 9.48 17.17 1.48
CA ASN A 70 10.55 18.00 2.06
C ASN A 70 11.98 17.45 1.85
N GLY A 71 12.24 16.81 0.70
CA GLY A 71 13.56 16.23 0.39
C GLY A 71 13.76 14.81 0.90
N PHE A 72 12.72 14.19 1.46
CA PHE A 72 12.71 12.76 1.81
C PHE A 72 11.82 11.99 0.84
N GLU A 73 12.19 10.74 0.57
CA GLU A 73 11.51 9.86 -0.37
C GLU A 73 10.82 8.71 0.36
N ALA A 74 9.65 8.32 -0.12
CA ALA A 74 9.01 7.07 0.23
C ALA A 74 9.88 5.88 -0.22
N GLY A 75 9.62 4.72 0.37
CA GLY A 75 10.43 3.52 0.22
C GLY A 75 11.63 3.45 1.17
N ASN A 76 11.69 4.31 2.19
CA ASN A 76 12.81 4.37 3.13
C ASN A 76 12.37 4.26 4.59
N ASP A 77 13.28 3.84 5.45
CA ASP A 77 13.18 4.06 6.88
C ASP A 77 13.56 5.53 7.17
N LEU A 78 12.61 6.28 7.71
CA LEU A 78 12.73 7.70 8.02
C LEU A 78 12.66 7.97 9.53
N THR A 79 13.04 6.98 10.34
CA THR A 79 12.99 7.07 11.81
C THR A 79 13.77 8.26 12.35
N GLU A 80 15.00 8.47 11.87
CA GLU A 80 15.86 9.54 12.38
C GLU A 80 15.37 10.90 11.88
N GLU A 81 14.90 10.97 10.64
CA GLU A 81 14.41 12.17 9.98
C GLU A 81 13.14 12.67 10.67
N ILE A 82 12.19 11.79 10.94
CA ILE A 82 10.93 12.18 11.59
C ILE A 82 11.15 12.56 13.05
N LYS A 83 12.12 11.97 13.76
CA LYS A 83 12.40 12.28 15.16
C LYS A 83 13.23 13.55 15.34
N ASN A 84 14.21 13.78 14.47
CA ASN A 84 15.24 14.79 14.70
C ASN A 84 15.18 15.99 13.73
N VAL A 85 14.59 15.82 12.55
CA VAL A 85 14.58 16.85 11.49
C VAL A 85 13.18 17.43 11.26
N SER A 86 12.15 16.59 11.30
CA SER A 86 10.76 17.02 11.07
C SER A 86 10.29 18.02 12.14
N PRO A 87 9.72 19.18 11.74
CA PRO A 87 9.16 20.15 12.69
C PRO A 87 7.84 19.66 13.34
N HIS A 88 7.32 18.51 12.91
CA HIS A 88 6.05 17.94 13.38
C HIS A 88 6.22 16.62 14.15
N GLY A 89 7.38 15.97 14.07
CA GLY A 89 7.65 14.72 14.76
C GLY A 89 6.76 13.55 14.31
N THR A 90 6.77 12.49 15.12
CA THR A 90 5.97 11.26 14.92
C THR A 90 4.46 11.45 15.09
N SER A 91 4.01 12.61 15.61
CA SER A 91 2.59 12.91 15.80
C SER A 91 1.77 12.85 14.52
N THR A 92 2.42 13.05 13.36
CA THR A 92 1.78 12.99 12.05
C THR A 92 1.47 11.56 11.59
N LEU A 93 2.10 10.54 12.18
CA LEU A 93 1.91 9.13 11.84
C LEU A 93 0.60 8.56 12.40
N SER A 94 0.05 9.15 13.46
CA SER A 94 -1.18 8.65 14.10
C SER A 94 -2.43 8.69 13.21
N ARG A 95 -2.33 9.37 12.06
CA ARG A 95 -3.38 9.49 11.04
C ARG A 95 -3.06 8.72 9.75
N MET A 96 -1.91 8.05 9.71
CA MET A 96 -1.50 7.23 8.56
C MET A 96 -1.88 5.77 8.83
N PRO A 97 -2.42 5.04 7.84
CA PRO A 97 -2.65 3.60 7.98
C PRO A 97 -1.34 2.86 8.25
N VAL A 98 -1.38 1.93 9.20
CA VAL A 98 -0.29 0.95 9.39
C VAL A 98 -0.56 -0.22 8.47
N VAL A 99 0.41 -0.53 7.61
CA VAL A 99 0.29 -1.59 6.60
C VAL A 99 1.24 -2.76 6.85
N GLY A 100 2.21 -2.59 7.75
CA GLY A 100 3.14 -3.67 8.06
C GLY A 100 4.27 -3.29 9.00
N LYS A 101 5.34 -4.07 8.94
CA LYS A 101 6.56 -3.92 9.73
C LYS A 101 7.80 -4.34 8.92
N ILE A 102 8.95 -3.85 9.37
CA ILE A 102 10.25 -4.28 8.86
C ILE A 102 10.68 -5.59 9.52
N VAL A 103 11.16 -6.54 8.70
CA VAL A 103 11.75 -7.81 9.12
C VAL A 103 13.15 -7.97 8.52
N GLU A 104 14.03 -8.65 9.25
CA GLU A 104 15.43 -8.93 8.84
C GLU A 104 15.56 -10.23 8.05
#